data_AF-U2FSG2-F1
#
_entry.id   AF-U2FSG2-F1
#
_cell.length_a   1.000
_cell.length_b   1.000
_cell.length_c   1.000
_cell.angle_alpha   90.00
_cell.angle_beta   90.00
_cell.angle_gamma   90.00
#
_symmetry.space_group_name_H-M   'P 1'
#
loop_
_entity.id
_entity.type
_entity.pdbx_description
1 polymer ?
#
loop_
_entity_poly.entity_id
_entity_poly.type
_entity_poly.pdbx_seq_one_letter_code
_entity_poly.pdbx_strand_id
1 'polypeptide(L)'
;MMGMLRRGGWIGCACGAPVRGERDAWPRVRHHRRSTGRCGQWPDRAPGNPDPKQRRAIAQPRRTLMMGDRRGHANATHEEIRLSITWDGITGADVLVDAQVATRHALADAARNGDWATMLALVAKERALVNATRLGGTSLRAPLHQAACGGAPKEVVAELLRLGAWRMLRDAHGERPVDIAGRRGHRHLVDLLAPQPRRFVPGATLLAIQRHFHAMILGRIAHLRVDALRLPELEPLLELDAQAERMWFAVPGMYGGFAYALHTEGDAAMLVSESWSRVAGGSGQRHEITADGCTLVDEGFV
;
A
#
# COMPACT_ATOMS: atom_id res chain seq x y z
N MET A 1 6.35 76.97 25.18
CA MET A 1 6.89 77.17 26.54
C MET A 1 6.77 75.85 27.29
N MET A 2 7.81 75.50 28.07
CA MET A 2 8.00 74.33 28.96
C MET A 2 6.72 73.71 29.56
N GLY A 3 6.61 72.44 29.93
CA GLY A 3 7.57 71.44 30.42
C GLY A 3 6.70 70.42 31.20
N MET A 4 6.94 69.11 31.05
CA MET A 4 7.76 68.28 31.95
C MET A 4 7.08 67.88 33.28
N LEU A 5 7.30 66.59 33.65
CA LEU A 5 7.27 65.99 35.01
C LEU A 5 5.90 65.55 35.55
N ARG A 6 5.74 64.53 36.41
CA ARG A 6 6.44 63.29 36.80
C ARG A 6 5.44 62.55 37.74
N ARG A 7 5.28 61.24 37.58
CA ARG A 7 5.51 60.16 38.57
C ARG A 7 4.83 60.22 39.96
N GLY A 8 4.18 59.10 40.29
CA GLY A 8 3.74 58.65 41.62
C GLY A 8 2.43 57.88 41.44
N GLY A 9 2.24 56.62 41.81
CA GLY A 9 2.86 55.77 42.82
C GLY A 9 1.71 54.92 43.39
N TRP A 10 1.91 53.60 43.46
CA TRP A 10 0.93 52.53 43.74
C TRP A 10 0.28 52.70 45.14
N ILE A 11 -0.89 52.14 45.49
CA ILE A 11 -1.21 50.73 45.80
C ILE A 11 -2.72 50.68 46.14
N GLY A 12 -3.45 49.61 45.79
CA GLY A 12 -4.76 49.34 46.41
C GLY A 12 -5.66 48.39 45.62
N CYS A 13 -5.44 47.08 45.79
CA CYS A 13 -6.31 46.02 45.29
C CYS A 13 -7.69 46.02 45.97
N ALA A 14 -8.77 45.87 45.20
CA ALA A 14 -9.91 45.00 45.56
C ALA A 14 -10.89 44.80 44.38
N CYS A 15 -10.91 43.56 43.90
CA CYS A 15 -12.11 42.75 43.63
C CYS A 15 -13.28 43.36 42.83
N GLY A 16 -13.38 43.00 41.54
CA GLY A 16 -14.60 43.13 40.75
C GLY A 16 -14.46 42.36 39.44
N ALA A 17 -15.03 41.16 39.39
CA ALA A 17 -14.96 40.24 38.26
C ALA A 17 -15.53 40.82 36.95
N PRO A 18 -15.00 40.38 35.79
CA PRO A 18 -15.81 40.30 34.58
C PRO A 18 -15.92 38.87 34.05
N VAL A 19 -17.17 38.56 33.70
CA VAL A 19 -17.61 37.99 32.43
C VAL A 19 -17.09 36.59 32.05
N ARG A 20 -18.07 35.69 32.00
CA ARG A 20 -18.00 34.31 31.52
C ARG A 20 -17.45 34.27 30.10
N GLY A 21 -16.25 33.69 29.96
CA GLY A 21 -15.78 33.09 28.71
C GLY A 21 -16.10 31.60 28.73
N GLU A 22 -17.02 31.19 27.85
CA GLU A 22 -17.27 29.79 27.51
C GLU A 22 -15.96 29.17 27.02
N ARG A 23 -15.54 28.12 27.71
CA ARG A 23 -14.45 27.23 27.30
C ARG A 23 -15.10 26.02 26.66
N ASP A 24 -14.81 25.82 25.38
CA ASP A 24 -15.14 24.58 24.69
C ASP A 24 -14.41 23.41 25.35
N ALA A 25 -15.23 22.59 26.00
CA ALA A 25 -14.84 21.40 26.73
C ALA A 25 -14.53 20.26 25.74
N TRP A 26 -13.25 19.97 25.55
CA TRP A 26 -12.81 18.66 25.05
C TRP A 26 -13.08 17.61 26.14
N PRO A 27 -13.73 16.48 25.84
CA PRO A 27 -14.02 15.49 26.87
C PRO A 27 -12.73 14.78 27.32
N ARG A 28 -12.44 14.92 28.61
CA ARG A 28 -11.40 14.19 29.34
C ARG A 28 -11.68 12.68 29.27
N VAL A 29 -10.84 11.95 28.54
CA VAL A 29 -10.79 10.47 28.62
C VAL A 29 -10.09 10.08 29.91
N ARG A 30 -10.80 9.31 30.74
CA ARG A 30 -10.33 8.80 32.02
C ARG A 30 -9.17 7.81 31.79
N HIS A 31 -8.09 8.01 32.53
CA HIS A 31 -7.01 7.03 32.65
C HIS A 31 -7.51 5.79 33.39
N HIS A 32 -7.58 4.66 32.68
CA HIS A 32 -7.51 3.33 33.29
C HIS A 32 -6.10 2.75 33.09
N ARG A 33 -5.44 2.44 34.21
CA ARG A 33 -4.24 1.60 34.27
C ARG A 33 -4.62 0.11 34.11
N ARG A 34 -3.65 -0.67 33.60
CA ARG A 34 -3.63 -2.13 33.28
C ARG A 34 -4.11 -2.43 31.85
N SER A 35 -3.48 -3.25 31.02
CA SER A 35 -2.48 -4.31 31.18
C SER A 35 -1.62 -4.42 29.90
N THR A 36 -0.44 -5.02 29.99
CA THR A 36 0.41 -5.39 28.83
C THR A 36 -0.32 -6.42 27.96
N GLY A 37 -1.06 -5.92 26.95
CA GLY A 37 -1.80 -6.73 26.00
C GLY A 37 -0.90 -7.37 24.95
N ARG A 38 -0.75 -8.69 25.07
CA ARG A 38 -0.26 -9.59 24.02
C ARG A 38 -1.07 -9.35 22.74
N CYS A 39 -0.41 -9.21 21.59
CA CYS A 39 -1.10 -9.11 20.30
C CYS A 39 -2.05 -10.31 20.14
N GLY A 40 -3.28 -10.03 19.70
CA GLY A 40 -4.43 -10.95 19.72
C GLY A 40 -4.12 -12.36 19.24
N GLN A 41 -4.61 -13.32 20.03
CA GLN A 41 -4.74 -14.72 19.63
C GLN A 41 -5.78 -14.80 18.50
N TRP A 42 -5.45 -15.51 17.43
CA TRP A 42 -6.41 -15.90 16.41
C TRP A 42 -7.24 -17.08 16.95
N PRO A 43 -8.56 -17.17 16.69
CA PRO A 43 -9.31 -18.35 17.06
C PRO A 43 -8.92 -19.52 16.14
N ASP A 44 -8.43 -20.62 16.73
CA ASP A 44 -8.26 -21.90 16.06
C ASP A 44 -9.63 -22.51 15.74
N ARG A 45 -10.08 -22.37 14.49
CA ARG A 45 -11.12 -23.25 13.91
C ARG A 45 -10.70 -23.67 12.51
N ALA A 46 -10.24 -24.91 12.41
CA ALA A 46 -10.09 -25.62 11.15
C ALA A 46 -11.47 -25.89 10.51
N PRO A 47 -11.68 -25.62 9.22
CA PRO A 47 -12.78 -26.23 8.50
C PRO A 47 -12.42 -27.66 8.09
N GLY A 48 -13.30 -28.60 8.41
CA GLY A 48 -13.18 -30.02 8.11
C GLY A 48 -13.09 -30.29 6.60
N ASN A 49 -12.30 -31.30 6.27
CA ASN A 49 -12.07 -31.81 4.92
C ASN A 49 -13.34 -32.50 4.38
N PRO A 50 -13.87 -32.16 3.19
CA PRO A 50 -14.96 -32.91 2.60
C PRO A 50 -14.49 -34.19 1.89
N ASP A 51 -15.28 -35.23 2.08
CA ASP A 51 -15.19 -36.63 1.65
C ASP A 51 -14.90 -36.84 0.13
N PRO A 52 -13.91 -37.66 -0.27
CA PRO A 52 -13.52 -37.87 -1.67
C PRO A 52 -14.39 -38.93 -2.36
N LYS A 53 -15.70 -38.72 -2.47
CA LYS A 53 -16.58 -39.56 -3.31
C LYS A 53 -17.69 -38.76 -3.97
N GLN A 54 -17.34 -37.91 -4.95
CA GLN A 54 -18.25 -37.51 -6.04
C GLN A 54 -17.50 -36.67 -7.09
N ARG A 55 -16.90 -37.34 -8.08
CA ARG A 55 -16.52 -36.71 -9.36
C ARG A 55 -17.15 -37.52 -10.49
N ARG A 56 -18.25 -37.01 -11.05
CA ARG A 56 -18.80 -37.48 -12.32
C ARG A 56 -18.03 -36.83 -13.46
N ALA A 57 -17.60 -37.67 -14.40
CA ALA A 57 -16.90 -37.34 -15.61
C ALA A 57 -17.79 -36.55 -16.59
N ILE A 58 -17.24 -35.50 -17.18
CA ILE A 58 -17.69 -34.96 -18.46
C ILE A 58 -16.45 -34.85 -19.35
N ALA A 59 -16.34 -35.78 -20.29
CA ALA A 59 -15.33 -35.82 -21.33
C ALA A 59 -15.95 -35.29 -22.62
N GLN A 60 -15.27 -34.38 -23.32
CA GLN A 60 -15.49 -34.09 -24.74
C GLN A 60 -14.17 -33.71 -25.45
N PRO A 61 -14.07 -33.94 -26.77
CA PRO A 61 -12.90 -34.57 -27.38
C PRO A 61 -11.87 -33.61 -27.99
N ARG A 62 -10.64 -34.11 -28.07
CA ARG A 62 -9.50 -33.51 -28.77
C ARG A 62 -9.75 -33.48 -30.29
N ARG A 63 -9.68 -32.28 -30.89
CA ARG A 63 -9.45 -32.10 -32.32
C ARG A 63 -8.06 -31.51 -32.54
N THR A 64 -7.23 -32.31 -33.19
CA THR A 64 -5.95 -31.93 -33.80
C THR A 64 -6.22 -30.95 -34.94
N LEU A 65 -5.58 -29.77 -34.94
CA LEU A 65 -5.42 -28.95 -36.13
C LEU A 65 -3.98 -28.47 -36.28
N MET A 66 -3.57 -28.46 -37.54
CA MET A 66 -2.23 -28.40 -38.09
C MET A 66 -1.50 -27.07 -37.86
N MET A 67 -0.16 -27.15 -37.92
CA MET A 67 0.74 -26.00 -38.06
C MET A 67 0.37 -25.12 -39.26
N GLY A 68 0.29 -23.82 -39.01
CA GLY A 68 0.22 -22.77 -40.02
C GLY A 68 0.96 -21.53 -39.55
N ASP A 69 2.06 -21.23 -40.25
CA ASP A 69 2.80 -19.96 -40.43
C ASP A 69 2.81 -18.95 -39.26
N ARG A 70 3.89 -18.97 -38.45
CA ARG A 70 4.23 -17.87 -37.54
C ARG A 70 5.19 -16.91 -38.24
N ARG A 71 4.65 -15.82 -38.79
CA ARG A 71 5.44 -14.64 -39.16
C ARG A 71 4.84 -13.40 -38.53
N GLY A 72 5.66 -12.76 -37.70
CA GLY A 72 5.56 -11.34 -37.31
C GLY A 72 4.41 -10.98 -36.39
N HIS A 73 4.68 -10.87 -35.09
CA HIS A 73 4.89 -9.56 -34.44
C HIS A 73 5.43 -9.78 -33.03
N ALA A 74 6.42 -8.97 -32.70
CA ALA A 74 7.38 -9.22 -31.64
C ALA A 74 6.76 -9.11 -30.25
N ASN A 75 7.22 -10.02 -29.38
CA ASN A 75 7.16 -9.92 -27.93
C ASN A 75 7.37 -8.49 -27.45
N ALA A 76 6.57 -8.05 -26.47
CA ALA A 76 6.99 -7.03 -25.52
C ALA A 76 8.43 -7.32 -25.10
N THR A 77 9.35 -6.42 -25.43
CA THR A 77 10.78 -6.67 -25.30
C THR A 77 11.12 -6.86 -23.83
N HIS A 78 12.08 -7.74 -23.55
CA HIS A 78 12.66 -8.00 -22.23
C HIS A 78 13.22 -6.73 -21.53
N GLU A 79 13.25 -5.57 -22.21
CA GLU A 79 13.64 -4.27 -21.66
C GLU A 79 12.54 -3.60 -20.82
N GLU A 80 11.25 -3.72 -21.17
CA GLU A 80 10.16 -3.09 -20.38
C GLU A 80 9.98 -3.72 -18.98
N ILE A 81 10.45 -4.96 -18.80
CA ILE A 81 10.38 -5.69 -17.53
C ILE A 81 11.58 -5.32 -16.62
N ARG A 82 12.61 -4.64 -17.12
CA ARG A 82 13.88 -4.46 -16.39
C ARG A 82 13.86 -3.40 -15.27
N LEU A 83 12.85 -2.53 -15.18
CA LEU A 83 12.81 -1.45 -14.18
C LEU A 83 11.42 -1.19 -13.55
N SER A 84 10.44 -2.07 -13.74
CA SER A 84 9.11 -1.87 -13.15
C SER A 84 9.04 -2.41 -11.71
N ILE A 85 8.71 -1.52 -10.78
CA ILE A 85 8.37 -1.88 -9.40
C ILE A 85 6.96 -2.47 -9.43
N THR A 86 6.70 -3.55 -8.71
CA THR A 86 5.38 -4.21 -8.69
C THR A 86 4.60 -3.86 -7.43
N TRP A 87 3.36 -3.43 -7.60
CA TRP A 87 2.36 -3.38 -6.54
C TRP A 87 1.68 -4.74 -6.41
N ASP A 88 1.96 -5.42 -5.29
CA ASP A 88 1.28 -6.67 -4.92
C ASP A 88 -0.08 -6.38 -4.29
N GLY A 89 -1.13 -6.41 -5.11
CA GLY A 89 -2.50 -6.24 -4.64
C GLY A 89 -3.17 -7.52 -4.16
N ILE A 90 -2.52 -8.68 -4.24
CA ILE A 90 -3.18 -9.97 -3.96
C ILE A 90 -3.38 -10.12 -2.45
N THR A 91 -4.65 -10.19 -2.02
CA THR A 91 -5.02 -10.39 -0.62
C THR A 91 -5.73 -11.73 -0.37
N GLY A 92 -6.27 -12.35 -1.42
CA GLY A 92 -6.86 -13.71 -1.39
C GLY A 92 -5.87 -14.80 -1.81
N ALA A 93 -6.10 -16.03 -1.35
CA ALA A 93 -5.29 -17.20 -1.70
C ALA A 93 -5.76 -17.90 -2.99
N ASP A 94 -6.96 -17.57 -3.48
CA ASP A 94 -7.65 -18.16 -4.62
C ASP A 94 -6.91 -18.03 -5.96
N VAL A 95 -6.07 -17.00 -6.08
CA VAL A 95 -5.34 -16.70 -7.32
C VAL A 95 -3.90 -17.23 -7.33
N LEU A 96 -3.46 -17.87 -6.24
CA LEU A 96 -2.10 -18.34 -6.06
C LEU A 96 -2.05 -19.86 -5.97
N VAL A 97 -0.92 -20.45 -6.37
CA VAL A 97 -0.69 -21.88 -6.14
C VAL A 97 -0.30 -22.15 -4.68
N ASP A 98 -0.57 -23.36 -4.18
CA ASP A 98 -0.34 -23.74 -2.78
C ASP A 98 1.05 -23.38 -2.25
N ALA A 99 2.10 -23.55 -3.06
CA ALA A 99 3.46 -23.21 -2.69
C ALA A 99 3.66 -21.70 -2.43
N GLN A 100 3.01 -20.84 -3.22
CA GLN A 100 3.05 -19.39 -3.05
C GLN A 100 2.26 -18.96 -1.82
N VAL A 101 1.08 -19.57 -1.61
CA VAL A 101 0.25 -19.35 -0.42
C VAL A 101 1.03 -19.71 0.84
N ALA A 102 1.65 -20.89 0.87
CA ALA A 102 2.48 -21.34 1.99
C ALA A 102 3.66 -20.41 2.26
N THR A 103 4.34 -19.94 1.21
CA THR A 103 5.47 -19.00 1.33
C THR A 103 5.03 -17.66 1.92
N ARG A 104 3.91 -17.09 1.46
CA ARG A 104 3.36 -15.83 2.00
C ARG A 104 2.91 -15.98 3.46
N HIS A 105 2.30 -17.10 3.83
CA HIS A 105 1.96 -17.36 5.23
C HIS A 105 3.21 -17.49 6.09
N ALA A 106 4.20 -18.27 5.67
CA ALA A 106 5.46 -18.44 6.37
C ALA A 106 6.18 -17.09 6.59
N LEU A 107 6.22 -16.22 5.58
CA LEU A 107 6.77 -14.87 5.69
C LEU A 107 6.03 -14.05 6.76
N ALA A 108 4.69 -14.03 6.70
CA ALA A 108 3.88 -13.28 7.65
C ALA A 108 4.00 -13.83 9.09
N ASP A 109 4.10 -15.15 9.26
CA ASP A 109 4.26 -15.79 10.55
C ASP A 109 5.65 -15.52 11.14
N ALA A 110 6.72 -15.61 10.34
CA ALA A 110 8.08 -15.25 10.77
C ALA A 110 8.15 -13.78 11.22
N ALA A 111 7.59 -12.86 10.41
CA ALA A 111 7.55 -11.44 10.72
C ALA A 111 6.74 -11.14 12.00
N ARG A 112 5.60 -11.80 12.20
CA ARG A 112 4.78 -11.63 13.42
C ARG A 112 5.49 -12.15 14.67
N ASN A 113 6.20 -13.27 14.55
CA ASN A 113 6.85 -13.94 15.67
C ASN A 113 8.23 -13.31 16.02
N GLY A 114 8.70 -12.34 15.24
CA GLY A 114 10.01 -11.74 15.42
C GLY A 114 11.18 -12.61 14.95
N ASP A 115 10.91 -13.64 14.15
CA ASP A 115 11.92 -14.43 13.48
C ASP A 115 12.44 -13.70 12.24
N TRP A 116 13.26 -12.68 12.51
CA TRP A 116 13.78 -11.78 11.48
C TRP A 116 14.72 -12.49 10.51
N ALA A 117 15.44 -13.52 10.95
CA ALA A 117 16.35 -14.28 10.09
C ALA A 117 15.57 -15.03 9.01
N THR A 118 14.55 -15.80 9.39
CA THR A 118 13.67 -16.51 8.44
C THR A 118 12.92 -15.54 7.55
N MET A 119 12.38 -14.45 8.10
CA MET A 119 11.69 -13.41 7.34
C MET A 119 12.60 -12.82 6.24
N LEU A 120 13.82 -12.40 6.59
CA LEU A 120 14.77 -11.84 5.64
C LEU A 120 15.22 -12.86 4.60
N ALA A 121 15.43 -14.12 4.97
CA ALA A 121 15.77 -15.19 4.03
C ALA A 121 14.65 -15.42 2.99
N LEU A 122 13.39 -15.39 3.42
CA LEU A 122 12.24 -15.52 2.51
C LEU A 122 12.13 -14.33 1.55
N VAL A 123 12.30 -13.10 2.04
CA VAL A 123 12.30 -11.90 1.18
C VAL A 123 13.50 -11.88 0.23
N ALA A 124 14.68 -12.33 0.67
CA ALA A 124 15.86 -12.40 -0.18
C ALA A 124 15.68 -13.41 -1.33
N LYS A 125 15.00 -14.54 -1.05
CA LYS A 125 14.66 -15.54 -2.07
C LYS A 125 13.64 -15.02 -3.08
N GLU A 126 12.66 -14.24 -2.62
CA GLU A 126 11.59 -13.69 -3.47
C GLU A 126 11.35 -12.21 -3.14
N ARG A 127 12.13 -11.32 -3.77
CA ARG A 127 12.14 -9.88 -3.45
C ARG A 127 10.78 -9.20 -3.64
N ALA A 128 9.92 -9.74 -4.51
CA ALA A 128 8.56 -9.24 -4.71
C ALA A 128 7.70 -9.27 -3.43
N LEU A 129 8.07 -10.11 -2.44
CA LEU A 129 7.33 -10.25 -1.19
C LEU A 129 7.69 -9.20 -0.11
N VAL A 130 8.65 -8.31 -0.37
CA VAL A 130 9.13 -7.34 0.64
C VAL A 130 8.01 -6.42 1.17
N ASN A 131 6.99 -6.15 0.35
CA ASN A 131 5.81 -5.36 0.71
C ASN A 131 4.52 -6.20 0.77
N ALA A 132 4.60 -7.52 0.63
CA ALA A 132 3.44 -8.40 0.61
C ALA A 132 2.75 -8.44 1.98
N THR A 133 1.43 -8.60 1.95
CA THR A 133 0.61 -8.75 3.16
C THR A 133 0.20 -10.19 3.37
N ARG A 134 -0.24 -10.53 4.59
CA ARG A 134 -0.78 -11.86 4.88
C ARG A 134 -2.08 -12.07 4.11
N LEU A 135 -2.14 -13.13 3.31
CA LEU A 135 -3.37 -13.56 2.64
C LEU A 135 -4.49 -13.81 3.64
N GLY A 136 -5.68 -13.30 3.37
CA GLY A 136 -6.85 -13.36 4.26
C GLY A 136 -6.71 -12.57 5.57
N GLY A 137 -5.61 -11.84 5.76
CA GLY A 137 -5.38 -11.03 6.95
C GLY A 137 -6.02 -9.64 6.84
N THR A 138 -6.68 -9.19 7.89
CA THR A 138 -7.37 -7.87 7.90
C THR A 138 -6.44 -6.69 8.19
N SER A 139 -5.23 -6.93 8.68
CA SER A 139 -4.32 -5.84 9.12
C SER A 139 -3.58 -5.13 8.00
N LEU A 140 -3.47 -5.74 6.81
CA LEU A 140 -2.64 -5.26 5.68
C LEU A 140 -1.17 -4.93 6.04
N ARG A 141 -0.64 -5.53 7.10
CA ARG A 141 0.74 -5.31 7.53
C ARG A 141 1.75 -6.07 6.67
N ALA A 142 2.62 -5.32 6.01
CA ALA A 142 3.83 -5.80 5.35
C ALA A 142 4.98 -6.05 6.35
N PRO A 143 6.08 -6.74 5.95
CA PRO A 143 7.25 -7.00 6.80
C PRO A 143 7.76 -5.76 7.56
N LEU A 144 7.84 -4.58 6.93
CA LEU A 144 8.32 -3.36 7.59
C LEU A 144 7.39 -2.87 8.72
N HIS A 145 6.07 -3.05 8.57
CA HIS A 145 5.10 -2.77 9.64
C HIS A 145 5.28 -3.72 10.82
N GLN A 146 5.56 -5.00 10.56
CA GLN A 146 5.79 -5.99 11.62
C GLN A 146 7.10 -5.72 12.36
N ALA A 147 8.17 -5.39 11.63
CA ALA A 147 9.44 -4.98 12.22
C ALA A 147 9.27 -3.73 13.11
N ALA A 148 8.50 -2.74 12.65
CA ALA A 148 8.14 -1.57 13.42
C ALA A 148 7.27 -1.90 14.65
N CYS A 149 6.30 -2.81 14.52
CA CYS A 149 5.43 -3.22 15.64
C CYS A 149 6.19 -4.02 16.71
N GLY A 150 7.08 -4.91 16.28
CA GLY A 150 7.88 -5.79 17.14
C GLY A 150 9.11 -5.12 17.75
N GLY A 151 9.48 -3.92 17.30
CA GLY A 151 10.68 -3.23 17.76
C GLY A 151 11.96 -3.92 17.30
N ALA A 152 12.01 -4.34 16.04
CA ALA A 152 13.13 -5.08 15.47
C ALA A 152 14.48 -4.33 15.62
N PRO A 153 15.61 -5.05 15.56
CA PRO A 153 16.94 -4.43 15.46
C PRO A 153 17.04 -3.48 14.26
N LYS A 154 17.88 -2.45 14.36
CA LYS A 154 18.06 -1.45 13.29
C LYS A 154 18.54 -2.10 11.99
N GLU A 155 19.36 -3.13 12.10
CA GLU A 155 19.97 -3.87 11.00
C GLU A 155 18.89 -4.58 10.17
N VAL A 156 17.88 -5.16 10.84
CA VAL A 156 16.74 -5.81 10.18
C VAL A 156 15.93 -4.79 9.38
N VAL A 157 15.65 -3.64 9.99
CA VAL A 157 14.90 -2.56 9.34
C VAL A 157 15.69 -1.97 8.17
N ALA A 158 16.99 -1.72 8.35
CA ALA A 158 17.87 -1.25 7.29
C ALA A 158 17.93 -2.22 6.11
N GLU A 159 17.99 -3.52 6.39
CA GLU A 159 18.00 -4.55 5.36
C GLU A 159 16.67 -4.63 4.60
N LEU A 160 15.52 -4.57 5.29
CA LEU A 160 14.21 -4.48 4.62
C LEU A 160 14.12 -3.27 3.69
N LEU A 161 14.60 -2.10 4.13
CA LEU A 161 14.64 -0.89 3.33
C LEU A 161 15.56 -1.05 2.10
N ARG A 162 16.75 -1.65 2.28
CA ARG A 162 17.65 -2.01 1.18
C ARG A 162 17.01 -2.99 0.19
N LEU A 163 16.17 -3.89 0.69
CA LEU A 163 15.44 -4.87 -0.11
C LEU A 163 14.26 -4.26 -0.89
N GLY A 164 13.85 -3.02 -0.58
CA GLY A 164 12.78 -2.31 -1.30
C GLY A 164 11.48 -2.12 -0.49
N ALA A 165 11.54 -2.29 0.84
CA ALA A 165 10.38 -2.03 1.68
C ALA A 165 9.99 -0.55 1.67
N TRP A 166 8.70 -0.27 1.63
CA TRP A 166 8.19 1.11 1.54
C TRP A 166 7.91 1.73 2.91
N ARG A 167 8.48 2.90 3.19
CA ARG A 167 8.22 3.65 4.43
C ARG A 167 6.86 4.31 4.46
N MET A 168 6.31 4.62 3.28
CA MET A 168 5.04 5.33 3.15
C MET A 168 3.83 4.41 2.91
N LEU A 169 4.03 3.09 2.80
CA LEU A 169 2.92 2.14 2.72
C LEU A 169 2.12 2.18 4.03
N ARG A 170 0.79 2.15 3.94
CA ARG A 170 -0.08 2.15 5.12
C ARG A 170 -0.52 0.73 5.47
N ASP A 171 -0.93 0.51 6.71
CA ASP A 171 -1.68 -0.69 7.08
C ASP A 171 -3.19 -0.41 7.05
N ALA A 172 -4.03 -1.38 7.45
CA ALA A 172 -5.49 -1.25 7.41
C ALA A 172 -6.05 -0.15 8.34
N HIS A 173 -5.23 0.36 9.27
CA HIS A 173 -5.59 1.46 10.18
C HIS A 173 -5.10 2.81 9.64
N GLY A 174 -4.51 2.83 8.44
CA GLY A 174 -3.88 4.00 7.86
C GLY A 174 -2.51 4.32 8.47
N GLU A 175 -1.94 3.46 9.32
CA GLU A 175 -0.65 3.71 9.97
C GLU A 175 0.51 3.32 9.05
N ARG A 176 1.52 4.17 8.92
CA ARG A 176 2.81 3.81 8.32
C ARG A 176 3.68 3.09 9.35
N PRO A 177 4.76 2.41 8.95
CA PRO A 177 5.71 1.79 9.88
C PRO A 177 6.23 2.76 10.95
N VAL A 178 6.55 4.01 10.60
CA VAL A 178 7.01 5.02 11.57
C VAL A 178 5.94 5.36 12.62
N ASP A 179 4.67 5.41 12.22
CA ASP A 179 3.55 5.75 13.10
C ASP A 179 3.37 4.62 14.13
N ILE A 180 3.46 3.36 13.68
CA ILE A 180 3.43 2.17 14.54
C ILE A 180 4.60 2.18 15.53
N ALA A 181 5.83 2.45 15.06
CA ALA A 181 7.01 2.48 15.91
C ALA A 181 6.89 3.57 16.99
N GLY A 182 6.45 4.77 16.61
CA GLY A 182 6.19 5.89 17.53
C GLY A 182 5.15 5.53 18.58
N ARG A 183 4.00 5.00 18.16
CA ARG A 183 2.91 4.57 19.06
C ARG A 183 3.34 3.46 20.03
N ARG A 184 4.21 2.54 19.59
CA ARG A 184 4.76 1.45 20.42
C ARG A 184 5.92 1.88 21.31
N GLY A 185 6.46 3.10 21.13
CA GLY A 185 7.59 3.61 21.90
C GLY A 185 8.96 3.14 21.41
N HIS A 186 9.04 2.54 20.22
CA HIS A 186 10.28 2.06 19.60
C HIS A 186 11.07 3.20 18.97
N ARG A 187 11.52 4.13 19.81
CA ARG A 187 12.17 5.39 19.42
C ARG A 187 13.41 5.17 18.56
N HIS A 188 14.13 4.06 18.76
CA HIS A 188 15.33 3.74 17.99
C HIS A 188 15.06 3.50 16.50
N LEU A 189 13.81 3.27 16.10
CA LEU A 189 13.42 3.05 14.70
C LEU A 189 12.86 4.29 14.02
N VAL A 190 12.50 5.34 14.77
CA VAL A 190 11.74 6.49 14.23
C VAL A 190 12.50 7.17 13.09
N ASP A 191 13.77 7.50 13.29
CA ASP A 191 14.58 8.18 12.28
C ASP A 191 14.81 7.31 11.04
N LEU A 192 14.94 5.99 11.22
CA LEU A 192 15.18 5.05 10.13
C LEU A 192 13.93 4.82 9.26
N LEU A 193 12.75 4.85 9.90
CA LEU A 193 11.44 4.66 9.27
C LEU A 193 10.81 5.97 8.79
N ALA A 194 11.37 7.13 9.16
CA ALA A 194 10.87 8.43 8.74
C ALA A 194 10.79 8.52 7.20
N PRO A 195 9.65 8.95 6.63
CA PRO A 195 9.50 9.13 5.19
C PRO A 195 10.57 10.05 4.59
N GLN A 196 11.03 9.70 3.39
CA GLN A 196 12.03 10.42 2.61
C GLN A 196 11.46 10.73 1.21
N PRO A 197 10.45 11.60 1.10
CA PRO A 197 9.86 11.95 -0.18
C PRO A 197 10.89 12.65 -1.07
N ARG A 198 11.01 12.20 -2.31
CA ARG A 198 11.85 12.79 -3.37
C ARG A 198 11.10 13.82 -4.21
N ARG A 199 9.76 13.76 -4.18
CA ARG A 199 8.86 14.70 -4.83
C ARG A 199 7.75 15.10 -3.86
N PHE A 200 7.24 16.31 -4.02
CA PHE A 200 6.15 16.83 -3.19
C PHE A 200 4.85 16.87 -4.00
N VAL A 201 3.78 16.35 -3.40
CA VAL A 201 2.41 16.50 -3.88
C VAL A 201 1.54 16.81 -2.67
N PRO A 202 0.70 17.85 -2.71
CA PRO A 202 -0.22 18.13 -1.61
C PRO A 202 -1.11 16.90 -1.32
N GLY A 203 -1.27 16.56 -0.03
CA GLY A 203 -1.97 15.33 0.36
C GLY A 203 -3.41 15.22 -0.17
N ALA A 204 -4.13 16.35 -0.23
CA ALA A 204 -5.48 16.40 -0.81
C ALA A 204 -5.48 16.09 -2.32
N THR A 205 -4.50 16.61 -3.05
CA THR A 205 -4.28 16.35 -4.49
C THR A 205 -4.00 14.86 -4.71
N LEU A 206 -3.05 14.29 -3.96
CA LEU A 206 -2.68 12.88 -4.10
C LEU A 206 -3.86 11.95 -3.78
N LEU A 207 -4.64 12.26 -2.74
CA LEU A 207 -5.83 11.49 -2.37
C LEU A 207 -6.93 11.58 -3.44
N ALA A 208 -7.12 12.75 -4.05
CA ALA A 208 -8.07 12.93 -5.15
C ALA A 208 -7.67 12.09 -6.37
N ILE A 209 -6.40 12.16 -6.78
CA ILE A 209 -5.85 11.32 -7.86
C ILE A 209 -6.05 9.84 -7.54
N GLN A 210 -5.71 9.41 -6.32
CA GLN A 210 -5.86 8.01 -5.90
C GLN A 210 -7.31 7.53 -6.00
N ARG A 211 -8.28 8.34 -5.55
CA ARG A 211 -9.70 8.01 -5.64
C ARG A 211 -10.16 7.85 -7.09
N HIS A 212 -9.78 8.77 -7.97
CA HIS A 212 -10.12 8.70 -9.39
C HIS A 212 -9.46 7.50 -10.07
N PHE A 213 -8.21 7.20 -9.71
CA PHE A 213 -7.49 6.02 -10.19
C PHE A 213 -8.19 4.72 -9.77
N HIS A 214 -8.59 4.61 -8.50
CA HIS A 214 -9.33 3.45 -7.99
C HIS A 214 -10.67 3.28 -8.68
N ALA A 215 -11.42 4.37 -8.87
CA ALA A 215 -12.69 4.34 -9.59
C ALA A 215 -12.50 3.85 -11.04
N MET A 216 -11.47 4.32 -11.73
CA MET A 216 -11.12 3.89 -13.09
C MET A 216 -10.77 2.39 -13.13
N ILE A 217 -9.90 1.92 -12.23
CA ILE A 217 -9.55 0.49 -12.13
C ILE A 217 -10.81 -0.35 -11.94
N LEU A 218 -11.63 -0.01 -10.94
CA LEU A 218 -12.84 -0.77 -10.58
C LEU A 218 -13.84 -0.80 -11.74
N GLY A 219 -14.05 0.32 -12.44
CA GLY A 219 -14.90 0.35 -13.63
C GLY A 219 -14.38 -0.58 -14.73
N ARG A 220 -13.06 -0.58 -14.95
CA ARG A 220 -12.41 -1.40 -15.98
C ARG A 220 -12.41 -2.89 -15.67
N ILE A 221 -12.32 -3.27 -14.39
CA ILE A 221 -12.32 -4.67 -13.97
C ILE A 221 -13.69 -5.16 -13.48
N ALA A 222 -14.75 -4.36 -13.58
CA ALA A 222 -16.08 -4.67 -13.05
C ALA A 222 -16.69 -5.99 -13.57
N HIS A 223 -16.27 -6.42 -14.76
CA HIS A 223 -16.70 -7.67 -15.39
C HIS A 223 -15.90 -8.89 -14.91
N LEU A 224 -14.80 -8.68 -14.20
CA LEU A 224 -13.95 -9.73 -13.63
C LEU A 224 -14.45 -10.07 -12.21
N ARG A 225 -14.52 -11.35 -11.89
CA ARG A 225 -14.78 -11.82 -10.53
C ARG A 225 -13.49 -11.81 -9.72
N VAL A 226 -13.14 -10.66 -9.16
CA VAL A 226 -11.96 -10.48 -8.31
C VAL A 226 -12.41 -10.16 -6.89
N ASP A 227 -12.38 -11.15 -6.01
CA ASP A 227 -13.02 -11.06 -4.69
C ASP A 227 -12.15 -10.36 -3.63
N ALA A 228 -10.83 -10.21 -3.85
CA ALA A 228 -9.91 -9.69 -2.83
C ALA A 228 -8.64 -9.03 -3.40
N LEU A 229 -8.74 -7.75 -3.79
CA LEU A 229 -7.63 -6.96 -4.34
C LEU A 229 -7.39 -5.69 -3.51
N ARG A 230 -6.15 -5.50 -3.05
CA ARG A 230 -5.67 -4.23 -2.49
C ARG A 230 -5.26 -3.32 -3.65
N LEU A 231 -6.04 -2.28 -3.89
CA LEU A 231 -5.75 -1.29 -4.92
C LEU A 231 -4.48 -0.47 -4.59
N PRO A 232 -3.75 0.02 -5.61
CA PRO A 232 -2.55 0.83 -5.44
C PRO A 232 -2.68 2.05 -4.52
N GLU A 233 -1.79 2.17 -3.53
CA GLU A 233 -1.59 3.44 -2.81
C GLU A 233 -0.53 4.28 -3.52
N LEU A 234 -0.75 5.58 -3.59
CA LEU A 234 0.13 6.49 -4.33
C LEU A 234 1.22 7.12 -3.46
N GLU A 235 1.08 7.12 -2.13
CA GLU A 235 2.11 7.67 -1.24
C GLU A 235 3.50 7.03 -1.41
N PRO A 236 3.66 5.70 -1.61
CA PRO A 236 4.96 5.11 -1.90
C PRO A 236 5.67 5.71 -3.11
N LEU A 237 4.93 6.16 -4.14
CA LEU A 237 5.50 6.78 -5.34
C LEU A 237 6.26 8.09 -5.02
N LEU A 238 5.98 8.72 -3.87
CA LEU A 238 6.67 9.95 -3.47
C LEU A 238 8.13 9.70 -3.08
N GLU A 239 8.50 8.49 -2.64
CA GLU A 239 9.89 8.13 -2.29
C GLU A 239 10.64 7.47 -3.46
N LEU A 240 9.92 6.96 -4.45
CA LEU A 240 10.52 6.31 -5.61
C LEU A 240 11.24 7.33 -6.48
N ASP A 241 12.35 6.90 -7.08
CA ASP A 241 13.12 7.72 -8.02
C ASP A 241 12.21 8.17 -9.19
N ALA A 242 12.43 9.38 -9.70
CA ALA A 242 11.79 9.86 -10.91
C ALA A 242 12.14 8.97 -12.13
N GLN A 243 13.29 8.29 -12.08
CA GLN A 243 13.72 7.30 -13.07
C GLN A 243 13.05 5.92 -12.91
N ALA A 244 12.27 5.67 -11.83
CA ALA A 244 11.42 4.49 -11.77
C ALA A 244 10.25 4.72 -12.73
N GLU A 245 10.43 4.26 -13.98
CA GLU A 245 9.61 4.68 -15.13
C GLU A 245 8.11 4.38 -14.96
N ARG A 246 7.75 3.24 -14.33
CA ARG A 246 6.36 2.85 -14.05
C ARG A 246 6.28 1.86 -12.88
N MET A 247 5.21 1.94 -12.11
CA MET A 247 4.77 0.87 -11.21
C MET A 247 3.78 -0.04 -11.95
N TRP A 248 3.90 -1.35 -11.77
CA TRP A 248 3.01 -2.34 -12.37
C TRP A 248 2.04 -2.91 -11.33
N PHE A 249 0.78 -3.00 -11.69
CA PHE A 249 -0.28 -3.62 -10.90
C PHE A 249 -0.98 -4.69 -11.73
N ALA A 250 -0.67 -5.96 -11.44
CA ALA A 250 -1.31 -7.09 -12.08
C ALA A 250 -2.71 -7.33 -11.51
N VAL A 251 -3.67 -7.63 -12.38
CA VAL A 251 -5.03 -8.00 -11.96
C VAL A 251 -5.31 -9.46 -12.33
N PRO A 252 -5.54 -10.34 -11.35
CA PRO A 252 -5.97 -11.71 -11.61
C PRO A 252 -7.24 -11.77 -12.49
N GLY A 253 -7.26 -12.70 -13.45
CA GLY A 253 -8.35 -12.81 -14.43
C GLY A 253 -8.28 -11.82 -15.60
N MET A 254 -7.55 -10.71 -15.49
CA MET A 254 -7.33 -9.77 -16.59
C MET A 254 -6.26 -10.27 -17.58
N TYR A 255 -5.36 -11.16 -17.14
CA TYR A 255 -4.16 -11.57 -17.88
C TYR A 255 -3.35 -10.37 -18.40
N GLY A 256 -3.28 -9.35 -17.55
CA GLY A 256 -2.76 -8.03 -17.82
C GLY A 256 -2.83 -7.20 -16.54
N GLY A 257 -2.89 -5.89 -16.67
CA GLY A 257 -2.88 -5.01 -15.51
C GLY A 257 -2.76 -3.56 -15.88
N PHE A 258 -2.23 -2.79 -14.94
CA PHE A 258 -2.08 -1.35 -15.01
C PHE A 258 -0.61 -0.99 -14.77
N ALA A 259 0.03 -0.39 -15.78
CA ALA A 259 1.25 0.37 -15.60
C ALA A 259 0.86 1.81 -15.23
N TYR A 260 1.52 2.42 -14.26
CA TYR A 260 1.21 3.79 -13.87
C TYR A 260 2.44 4.53 -13.32
N ALA A 261 2.47 5.84 -13.57
CA ALA A 261 3.54 6.73 -13.14
C ALA A 261 2.96 8.07 -12.68
N LEU A 262 3.53 8.60 -11.60
CA LEU A 262 3.16 9.90 -11.05
C LEU A 262 4.11 10.98 -11.57
N HIS A 263 3.59 11.92 -12.33
CA HIS A 263 4.29 13.09 -12.83
C HIS A 263 3.95 14.30 -11.97
N THR A 264 4.95 15.14 -11.67
CA THR A 264 4.80 16.32 -10.81
C THR A 264 5.45 17.52 -11.48
N GLU A 265 4.73 18.64 -11.54
CA GLU A 265 5.21 19.91 -12.07
C GLU A 265 4.80 21.03 -11.11
N GLY A 266 5.75 21.52 -10.30
CA GLY A 266 5.43 22.43 -9.20
C GLY A 266 4.47 21.78 -8.19
N ASP A 267 3.34 22.45 -7.93
CA ASP A 267 2.28 21.94 -7.06
C ASP A 267 1.25 21.06 -7.80
N ALA A 268 1.34 20.96 -9.13
CA ALA A 268 0.49 20.12 -9.94
C ALA A 268 1.01 18.68 -9.97
N ALA A 269 0.09 17.71 -9.96
CA ALA A 269 0.40 16.30 -10.07
C ALA A 269 -0.59 15.61 -11.01
N MET A 270 -0.08 14.68 -11.79
CA MET A 270 -0.85 13.87 -12.72
C MET A 270 -0.35 12.43 -12.68
N LEU A 271 -1.28 11.49 -12.56
CA LEU A 271 -0.99 10.08 -12.73
C LEU A 271 -1.33 9.67 -14.16
N VAL A 272 -0.36 9.12 -14.88
CA VAL A 272 -0.60 8.46 -16.17
C VAL A 272 -0.74 6.97 -15.90
N SER A 273 -1.81 6.36 -16.40
CA SER A 273 -2.00 4.91 -16.33
C SER A 273 -2.29 4.31 -17.69
N GLU A 274 -1.52 3.31 -18.07
CA GLU A 274 -1.73 2.48 -19.26
C GLU A 274 -2.15 1.09 -18.80
N SER A 275 -3.16 0.52 -19.46
CA SER A 275 -3.70 -0.77 -19.05
C SER A 275 -4.14 -1.58 -20.25
N TRP A 276 -3.95 -2.90 -20.19
CA TRP A 276 -4.24 -3.81 -21.30
C TRP A 276 -4.46 -5.24 -20.82
N SER A 277 -5.06 -6.06 -21.67
CA SER A 277 -5.26 -7.50 -21.48
C SER A 277 -4.68 -8.30 -22.65
N ARG A 278 -3.87 -9.34 -22.38
CA ARG A 278 -3.30 -10.23 -23.43
C ARG A 278 -4.36 -11.04 -24.17
N VAL A 279 -5.54 -11.24 -23.58
CA VAL A 279 -6.59 -12.10 -24.13
C VAL A 279 -7.65 -11.32 -24.91
N ALA A 280 -7.52 -9.99 -24.96
CA ALA A 280 -8.38 -9.09 -25.72
C ALA A 280 -7.50 -8.09 -26.49
N GLY A 281 -7.21 -8.37 -27.76
CA GLY A 281 -6.51 -7.44 -28.64
C GLY A 281 -7.27 -6.12 -28.80
N GLY A 282 -6.56 -5.01 -28.90
CA GLY A 282 -7.12 -3.65 -28.91
C GLY A 282 -7.71 -3.21 -27.58
N SER A 283 -7.49 -3.95 -26.48
CA SER A 283 -8.02 -3.57 -25.16
C SER A 283 -7.26 -2.43 -24.50
N GLY A 284 -6.11 -2.01 -25.04
CA GLY A 284 -5.27 -0.96 -24.49
C GLY A 284 -6.02 0.33 -24.21
N GLN A 285 -5.85 0.89 -23.02
CA GLN A 285 -6.35 2.23 -22.67
C GLN A 285 -5.30 2.99 -21.88
N ARG A 286 -5.14 4.28 -22.20
CA ARG A 286 -4.29 5.25 -21.50
C ARG A 286 -5.16 6.32 -20.87
N HIS A 287 -4.98 6.53 -19.57
CA HIS A 287 -5.69 7.55 -18.79
C HIS A 287 -4.71 8.55 -18.20
N GLU A 288 -5.13 9.81 -18.21
CA GLU A 288 -4.51 10.90 -17.46
C GLU A 288 -5.42 11.29 -16.30
N ILE A 289 -4.87 11.27 -15.08
CA ILE A 289 -5.63 11.38 -13.85
C ILE A 289 -5.06 12.51 -13.01
N THR A 290 -5.86 13.55 -12.77
CA THR A 290 -5.51 14.72 -11.96
C THR A 290 -6.39 14.76 -10.71
N ALA A 291 -6.29 15.82 -9.90
CA ALA A 291 -7.24 16.01 -8.79
C ALA A 291 -8.68 16.24 -9.26
N ASP A 292 -8.85 16.79 -10.47
CA ASP A 292 -10.15 17.19 -11.01
C ASP A 292 -10.89 16.03 -11.70
N GLY A 293 -10.17 15.00 -12.16
CA GLY A 293 -10.81 13.85 -12.79
C GLY A 293 -9.86 12.85 -13.42
N CYS A 294 -10.45 11.96 -14.22
CA CYS A 294 -9.77 10.93 -14.99
C CYS A 294 -10.25 11.01 -16.44
N THR A 295 -9.32 11.21 -17.36
CA THR A 295 -9.60 11.37 -18.79
C THR A 295 -8.96 10.24 -19.57
N LEU A 296 -9.76 9.54 -20.39
CA LEU A 296 -9.23 8.60 -21.39
C LEU A 296 -8.64 9.41 -22.54
N VAL A 297 -7.35 9.21 -22.82
CA VAL A 297 -6.59 10.00 -23.80
C VAL A 297 -6.11 9.18 -25.00
N ASP A 298 -6.07 7.86 -24.87
CA ASP A 298 -5.77 6.93 -25.96
C ASP A 298 -6.40 5.56 -25.69
N GLU A 299 -6.83 4.87 -26.74
CA GLU A 299 -7.41 3.53 -26.66
C GLU A 299 -7.21 2.72 -27.94
N GLY A 300 -7.35 1.40 -27.84
CA GLY A 300 -7.30 0.52 -29.02
C GLY A 300 -5.91 -0.05 -29.34
N PHE A 301 -4.91 0.18 -28.49
CA PHE A 301 -3.57 -0.41 -28.63
C PHE A 301 -3.51 -1.83 -28.03
N VAL A 302 -2.38 -2.51 -28.29
CA VAL A 302 -2.09 -3.95 -28.00
C VAL A 302 -2.59 -4.92 -29.06
#